data_AF-A0A532VEQ0-F1
#
_entry.id   AF-A0A532VEQ0-F1
#
_cell.length_a   1.000
_cell.length_b   1.000
_cell.length_c   1.000
_cell.angle_alpha   90.00
_cell.angle_beta   90.00
_cell.angle_gamma   90.00
#
_symmetry.space_group_name_H-M   'P 1'
#
loop_
_entity.id
_entity.type
_entity.pdbx_description
1 polymer ?
#
loop_
_entity_poly.entity_id
_entity_poly.type
_entity_poly.pdbx_seq_one_letter_code
_entity_poly.pdbx_strand_id
1 'polypeptide(L)'
;MQLRCLNCGEEKIIPFSCKSRLCPSCSHIHLEKRIIKIKSIMIKGVGHRHVVLTTPKELWGYFFKDRSLLKGNGRCRSRAYKGYPGLLPSPSSSFYHRRRTG
;
A
#
# COMPACT_ATOMS: atom_id res chain seq x y z
N MET A 1 12.15 30.74 -2.92
CA MET A 1 12.56 31.02 -4.31
C MET A 1 11.86 32.28 -4.74
N GLN A 2 12.62 33.29 -5.12
CA GLN A 2 12.09 34.58 -5.57
C GLN A 2 12.10 34.56 -7.10
N LEU A 3 10.98 34.88 -7.72
CA LEU A 3 10.84 34.96 -9.16
C LEU A 3 10.70 36.44 -9.54
N ARG A 4 11.65 36.95 -10.33
CA ARG A 4 11.59 38.31 -10.87
C ARG A 4 11.08 38.26 -12.30
N CYS A 5 10.05 39.05 -12.60
CA CYS A 5 9.56 39.19 -13.97
C CYS A 5 10.52 40.07 -14.78
N LEU A 6 10.95 39.59 -15.95
CA LEU A 6 11.89 40.31 -16.82
C LEU A 6 11.25 41.50 -17.55
N ASN A 7 9.92 41.52 -17.70
CA ASN A 7 9.21 42.61 -18.40
C ASN A 7 8.81 43.78 -17.49
N CYS A 8 8.50 43.54 -16.22
CA CYS A 8 8.02 44.57 -15.30
C CYS A 8 8.88 44.75 -14.04
N GLY A 9 9.93 43.94 -13.85
CA GLY A 9 10.84 44.02 -12.71
C GLY A 9 10.24 43.56 -11.37
N GLU A 10 8.97 43.15 -11.34
CA GLU A 10 8.27 42.75 -10.12
C GLU A 10 8.84 41.42 -9.58
N GLU A 11 9.18 41.40 -8.28
CA GLU A 11 9.63 40.20 -7.57
C GLU A 11 8.49 39.58 -6.76
N LYS A 12 8.27 38.27 -6.97
CA LYS A 12 7.31 37.47 -6.20
C LYS A 12 8.02 36.34 -5.49
N ILE A 13 7.75 36.21 -4.20
CA ILE A 13 8.17 35.06 -3.40
C ILE A 13 7.14 33.95 -3.63
N ILE A 14 7.54 32.89 -4.32
CA ILE A 14 6.65 31.75 -4.58
C ILE A 14 7.01 30.64 -3.58
N PRO A 15 6.12 30.30 -2.63
CA PRO A 15 6.32 29.12 -1.80
C PRO A 15 6.10 27.88 -2.66
N PHE A 16 7.10 27.00 -2.72
CA PHE A 16 6.90 25.69 -3.33
C PHE A 16 6.13 24.80 -2.37
N SER A 17 4.95 24.36 -2.77
CA SER A 17 4.22 23.35 -2.04
C SER A 17 4.87 21.97 -2.25
N CYS A 18 5.03 21.26 -1.14
CA CYS A 18 5.41 19.86 -1.11
C CYS A 18 4.39 19.02 -1.90
N LYS A 19 4.74 18.56 -3.11
CA LYS A 19 3.90 17.61 -3.87
C LYS A 19 4.19 16.14 -3.54
N SER A 20 5.26 15.87 -2.77
CA SER A 20 5.68 14.52 -2.45
C SER A 20 5.02 14.00 -1.17
N ARG A 21 4.56 12.74 -1.21
CA ARG A 21 4.00 12.05 -0.04
C ARG A 21 5.05 11.75 1.05
N LEU A 22 6.34 11.76 0.69
CA LEU A 22 7.46 11.38 1.57
C LEU A 22 8.28 12.57 2.05
N CYS A 23 7.80 13.80 1.87
CA CYS A 23 8.52 14.95 2.40
C CYS A 23 8.47 14.98 3.93
N PRO A 24 9.60 15.18 4.61
CA PRO A 24 9.63 15.21 6.07
C PRO A 24 8.71 16.30 6.65
N SER A 25 8.63 17.48 6.03
CA SER A 25 7.81 18.60 6.49
C SER A 25 6.30 18.37 6.32
N CYS A 26 5.88 17.61 5.30
CA CYS A 26 4.46 17.48 4.94
C CYS A 26 3.90 16.07 5.23
N SER A 27 4.75 15.11 5.56
CA SER A 27 4.40 13.69 5.78
C SER A 27 3.34 13.47 6.86
N HIS A 28 3.42 14.19 7.99
CA HIS A 28 2.50 14.04 9.12
C HIS A 28 1.05 14.36 8.72
N ILE A 29 0.83 15.49 8.07
CA ILE A 29 -0.49 15.92 7.59
C ILE A 29 -1.09 14.88 6.62
N HIS A 30 -0.27 14.31 5.74
CA HIS A 30 -0.72 13.27 4.81
C HIS A 30 -1.06 11.96 5.52
N LEU A 31 -0.32 11.61 6.58
CA LEU A 31 -0.58 10.43 7.39
C LEU A 31 -1.90 10.57 8.15
N GLU A 32 -2.14 11.71 8.80
CA GLU A 32 -3.39 11.99 9.51
C GLU A 32 -4.60 11.91 8.59
N LYS A 33 -4.55 12.59 7.43
CA LYS A 33 -5.60 12.50 6.40
C LYS A 33 -5.87 11.06 5.97
N ARG A 34 -4.82 10.25 5.85
CA ARG A 34 -4.94 8.83 5.51
C ARG A 34 -5.60 8.03 6.64
N ILE A 35 -5.23 8.28 7.90
CA ILE A 35 -5.80 7.61 9.07
C ILE A 35 -7.29 7.94 9.17
N ILE A 36 -7.68 9.20 9.01
CA ILE A 36 -9.09 9.62 9.05
C ILE A 36 -9.89 8.88 7.97
N LYS A 37 -9.37 8.83 6.74
CA LYS A 37 -10.01 8.12 5.62
C LYS A 37 -10.13 6.60 5.87
N ILE A 38 -9.16 5.98 6.52
CA ILE A 38 -9.25 4.55 6.88
C ILE A 38 -10.27 4.37 8.00
N LYS A 39 -10.26 5.22 9.02
CA LYS A 39 -11.23 5.17 10.13
C LYS A 39 -12.67 5.35 9.64
N SER A 40 -12.91 6.20 8.63
CA SER A 40 -14.26 6.43 8.10
C SER A 40 -14.85 5.22 7.37
N ILE A 41 -14.02 4.33 6.82
CA ILE A 41 -14.46 3.10 6.14
C ILE A 41 -14.51 1.89 7.08
N MET A 42 -14.00 2.01 8.31
CA MET A 42 -13.98 0.91 9.28
C MET A 42 -15.34 0.75 9.95
N ILE A 43 -15.83 -0.49 9.99
CA ILE A 43 -17.03 -0.86 10.73
C ILE A 43 -16.76 -0.72 12.24
N LYS A 44 -17.62 0.04 12.94
CA LYS A 44 -17.51 0.26 14.39
C LYS A 44 -17.91 -0.99 15.17
N GLY A 45 -17.29 -1.22 16.34
CA GLY A 45 -17.63 -2.33 17.23
C GLY A 45 -17.05 -3.69 16.84
N VAL A 46 -16.25 -3.77 15.77
CA VAL A 46 -15.60 -5.01 15.30
C VAL A 46 -14.09 -4.91 15.43
N GLY A 47 -13.45 -5.98 15.90
CA GLY A 47 -11.99 -6.10 15.91
C GLY A 47 -11.44 -6.28 14.50
N HIS A 48 -10.70 -5.30 13.99
CA HIS A 48 -10.07 -5.35 12.67
C HIS A 48 -8.72 -6.07 12.76
N ARG A 49 -8.49 -7.07 11.89
CA ARG A 49 -7.20 -7.79 11.82
C ARG A 49 -6.40 -7.34 10.62
N HIS A 50 -5.15 -6.96 10.88
CA HIS A 50 -4.19 -6.68 9.82
C HIS A 50 -3.62 -8.00 9.31
N VAL A 51 -3.97 -8.39 8.09
CA VAL A 51 -3.45 -9.59 7.44
C VAL A 51 -2.42 -9.18 6.39
N VAL A 52 -1.17 -9.58 6.60
CA VAL A 52 -0.13 -9.43 5.58
C VAL A 52 -0.19 -10.65 4.69
N LEU A 53 -0.65 -10.45 3.45
CA LEU A 53 -0.67 -11.48 2.43
C LEU A 53 0.75 -11.68 1.89
N THR A 54 1.56 -12.50 2.55
CA THR A 54 2.88 -12.88 2.02
C THR A 54 2.72 -13.74 0.77
N THR A 55 3.63 -13.57 -0.20
CA THR A 55 3.69 -14.37 -1.41
C THR A 55 4.73 -15.47 -1.19
N PRO A 56 4.36 -16.75 -1.32
CA PRO A 56 5.30 -17.87 -1.17
C PRO A 56 6.38 -17.82 -2.27
N LYS A 57 7.59 -18.32 -1.97
CA LYS A 57 8.80 -18.17 -2.82
C LYS A 57 8.59 -18.70 -4.23
N GLU A 58 7.85 -19.78 -4.34
CA GLU A 58 7.57 -20.52 -5.57
C GLU A 58 6.70 -19.69 -6.53
N LEU A 59 5.86 -18.80 -6.00
CA LEU A 59 5.00 -17.93 -6.80
C LEU A 59 5.70 -16.67 -7.30
N TRP A 60 6.85 -16.29 -6.73
CA TRP A 60 7.55 -15.07 -7.14
C TRP A 60 7.98 -15.12 -8.61
N GLY A 61 8.46 -16.26 -9.10
CA GLY A 61 8.86 -16.41 -10.50
C GLY A 61 7.73 -16.11 -11.49
N TYR A 62 6.49 -16.43 -11.14
CA TYR A 62 5.32 -16.12 -11.97
C TYR A 62 4.97 -14.63 -11.94
N PHE A 63 5.03 -13.99 -10.78
CA PHE A 63 4.77 -12.55 -10.65
C PHE A 63 5.86 -11.67 -11.28
N PHE A 64 7.10 -12.17 -11.35
CA PHE A 64 8.19 -11.50 -12.07
C PHE A 64 7.97 -11.54 -13.59
N LYS A 65 7.47 -12.65 -14.12
CA LYS A 65 7.18 -12.81 -15.56
C LYS A 65 5.96 -12.01 -15.99
N ASP A 66 4.90 -12.00 -15.17
CA ASP A 66 3.69 -11.23 -15.44
C ASP A 66 3.21 -10.45 -14.21
N ARG A 67 3.50 -9.15 -14.22
CA ARG A 67 3.13 -8.20 -13.16
C ARG A 67 1.62 -7.91 -13.14
N SER A 68 0.87 -8.28 -14.18
CA SER A 68 -0.59 -8.14 -14.21
C SER A 68 -1.27 -9.07 -13.21
N LEU A 69 -0.65 -10.21 -12.89
CA LEU A 69 -1.14 -11.18 -11.90
C LEU A 69 -1.16 -10.60 -10.48
N LEU A 70 -0.35 -9.57 -10.19
CA LEU A 70 -0.36 -8.84 -8.92
C LEU A 70 -1.51 -7.82 -8.82
N LYS A 71 -2.09 -7.40 -9.96
CA LYS A 71 -3.17 -6.41 -10.02
C LYS A 71 -4.55 -7.03 -9.79
N GLY A 72 -4.63 -8.37 -9.81
CA GLY A 72 -5.84 -9.11 -9.48
C GLY A 72 -6.15 -9.02 -7.99
N ASN A 73 -7.12 -8.19 -7.65
CA ASN A 73 -7.79 -8.11 -6.35
C ASN A 73 -7.86 -9.48 -5.66
N GLY A 74 -7.66 -9.52 -4.34
CA GLY A 74 -7.46 -10.72 -3.48
C GLY A 74 -8.48 -11.87 -3.55
N ARG A 75 -9.38 -11.88 -4.54
CA ARG A 75 -10.22 -13.01 -4.96
C ARG A 75 -9.50 -14.00 -5.90
N CYS A 76 -8.35 -13.67 -6.47
CA CYS A 76 -7.64 -14.56 -7.42
C CYS A 76 -6.45 -15.36 -6.85
N ARG A 77 -6.16 -15.29 -5.54
CA ARG A 77 -5.15 -16.20 -4.96
C ARG A 77 -5.56 -17.67 -5.11
N SER A 78 -6.84 -18.00 -4.95
CA SER A 78 -7.35 -19.37 -5.12
C SER A 78 -7.42 -19.82 -6.59
N ARG A 79 -7.60 -18.89 -7.56
CA ARG A 79 -7.58 -19.24 -9.00
C ARG A 79 -6.17 -19.46 -9.54
N ALA A 80 -5.16 -18.79 -9.00
CA ALA A 80 -3.76 -19.08 -9.34
C ALA A 80 -3.40 -20.53 -9.00
N TYR A 81 -3.86 -21.07 -7.87
CA TYR A 81 -3.66 -22.48 -7.51
C TYR A 81 -4.38 -23.48 -8.44
N LYS A 82 -5.45 -23.08 -9.15
CA LYS A 82 -6.20 -23.98 -10.05
C LYS A 82 -5.57 -24.15 -11.44
N GLY A 83 -4.66 -23.26 -11.85
CA GLY A 83 -4.02 -23.30 -13.17
C GLY A 83 -2.68 -24.04 -13.22
N TYR A 84 -2.12 -24.44 -12.07
CA TYR A 84 -0.80 -25.08 -11.98
C TYR A 84 -0.88 -26.31 -11.07
N PRO A 85 -1.12 -27.53 -11.62
CA PRO A 85 -1.41 -28.75 -10.86
C PRO A 85 -0.15 -29.37 -10.21
N GLY A 86 0.65 -28.55 -9.51
CA GLY A 86 1.84 -28.97 -8.75
C GLY A 86 2.13 -28.11 -7.51
N LEU A 87 1.25 -27.16 -7.18
CA LEU A 87 1.45 -26.16 -6.12
C LEU A 87 0.35 -26.24 -5.05
N LEU A 88 -0.09 -27.45 -4.68
CA LEU A 88 -0.86 -27.62 -3.44
C LEU A 88 0.01 -27.11 -2.28
N PRO A 89 -0.43 -26.10 -1.51
CA PRO A 89 0.29 -25.73 -0.31
C PRO A 89 0.25 -26.93 0.63
N SER A 90 1.43 -27.45 0.99
CA SER A 90 1.53 -28.36 2.12
C SER A 90 0.90 -27.67 3.35
N PRO A 91 0.20 -28.41 4.24
CA PRO A 91 -0.54 -27.82 5.38
C PRO A 91 0.33 -27.02 6.38
N SER A 92 1.63 -26.98 6.16
CA SER A 92 2.66 -26.44 7.04
C SER A 92 2.89 -24.93 6.93
N SER A 93 2.15 -24.17 6.10
CA SER A 93 2.19 -22.71 6.18
C SER A 93 1.41 -22.25 7.41
N SER A 94 2.04 -22.45 8.56
CA SER A 94 1.67 -22.01 9.89
C SER A 94 0.85 -20.73 9.82
N PHE A 95 -0.47 -20.86 10.01
CA PHE A 95 -1.32 -19.78 10.44
C PHE A 95 -0.69 -19.23 11.72
N TYR A 96 0.14 -18.19 11.60
CA TYR A 96 0.71 -17.50 12.74
C TYR A 96 -0.45 -16.78 13.43
N HIS A 97 -1.13 -17.48 14.33
CA HIS A 97 -1.95 -16.89 15.37
C HIS A 97 -1.04 -15.98 16.21
N ARG A 98 -0.93 -14.70 15.83
CA ARG A 98 -0.27 -13.72 16.69
C ARG A 98 -1.23 -13.42 17.85
N ARG A 99 -0.71 -13.62 19.07
CA ARG A 99 -1.39 -13.60 20.37
C ARG A 99 -2.31 -12.40 20.55
N ARG A 100 -3.47 -12.65 21.18
CA ARG A 100 -4.22 -11.61 21.90
C ARG A 100 -3.29 -10.99 22.92
N THR A 101 -2.99 -9.71 22.77
CA THR A 101 -2.64 -8.86 23.92
C THR A 101 -3.89 -8.07 24.22
N GLY A 102 -4.40 -8.26 25.44
CA GLY A 102 -5.52 -7.51 26.01
C GLY A 102 -5.15 -6.08 26.35
#